data_AF-A0ABD1U5F8-F1
#
_entry.id   AF-A0ABD1U5F8-F1
#
_cell.length_a   1.000
_cell.length_b   1.000
_cell.length_c   1.000
_cell.angle_alpha   90.00
_cell.angle_beta   90.00
_cell.angle_gamma   90.00
#
_symmetry.space_group_name_H-M   'P 1'
#
loop_
_entity.id
_entity.type
_entity.pdbx_description
1 polymer ?
#
loop_
_entity_poly.entity_id
_entity_poly.type
_entity_poly.pdbx_seq_one_letter_code
_entity_poly.pdbx_strand_id
1 'polypeptide(L)'
;MAPEIKSHGTALYIPANDDNTASSQLLTTPKLPRRLLRRLLECKSPPISAQDIDAKIRDANQRRQQFYESLASKARTKSRSRACSSSKEKGIAWQLETKLNAAEQKRLSLLKNIQNRLARTDELRQAAKNGVEMCFIRKCDELGAKVKSRAHQAEVNRMLLLKDCRQRRAAKRERAVQSLMRKMIQESKYKECVRDAIHQKRAAAENKRLGLLEEEISRARARSLKVQLVANSVYNQRETERNKLKNRLEDRLQRAKRLRTEYLRMRASLHFPSRASSEMIKHGELLSSKLARYIKFLDSCMSLYLCECLCAWLPEINVCIYVSV
;
A
#
# COMPACT_ATOMS: atom_id res chain seq x y z
N MET A 1 -164.60 -46.99 -50.87
CA MET A 1 -164.81 -45.54 -50.67
C MET A 1 -163.52 -44.82 -51.03
N ALA A 2 -163.58 -43.80 -51.89
CA ALA A 2 -162.48 -42.84 -52.06
C ALA A 2 -162.24 -42.10 -50.73
N PRO A 3 -161.03 -41.57 -50.48
CA PRO A 3 -160.64 -40.25 -51.03
C PRO A 3 -159.18 -40.24 -51.56
N GLU A 4 -158.71 -39.49 -52.57
CA GLU A 4 -158.93 -38.10 -53.03
C GLU A 4 -158.63 -37.02 -51.99
N ILE A 5 -157.34 -36.64 -51.84
CA ILE A 5 -156.88 -35.29 -51.43
C ILE A 5 -155.45 -35.10 -52.01
N LYS A 6 -155.25 -34.61 -53.25
CA LYS A 6 -155.09 -33.21 -53.69
C LYS A 6 -154.13 -32.36 -52.83
N SER A 7 -153.00 -32.00 -53.46
CA SER A 7 -152.42 -30.65 -53.56
C SER A 7 -152.65 -29.69 -52.38
N HIS A 8 -151.60 -29.05 -51.87
CA HIS A 8 -151.44 -27.59 -52.02
C HIS A 8 -150.04 -27.18 -51.56
N GLY A 9 -149.24 -26.68 -52.49
CA GLY A 9 -148.06 -25.88 -52.18
C GLY A 9 -148.51 -24.52 -51.67
N THR A 10 -147.89 -24.07 -50.58
CA THR A 10 -148.04 -22.70 -50.08
C THR A 10 -146.96 -21.85 -50.75
N ALA A 11 -147.38 -20.98 -51.65
CA ALA A 11 -146.57 -19.89 -52.17
C ALA A 11 -146.51 -18.79 -51.11
N LEU A 12 -145.31 -18.41 -50.68
CA LEU A 12 -145.06 -17.19 -49.93
C LEU A 12 -144.31 -16.22 -50.86
N TYR A 13 -145.09 -15.34 -51.45
CA TYR A 13 -144.64 -14.12 -52.10
C TYR A 13 -144.71 -13.00 -51.06
N ILE A 14 -143.60 -12.28 -50.86
CA ILE A 14 -143.61 -11.01 -50.14
C ILE A 14 -142.77 -10.01 -50.94
N PRO A 15 -143.29 -8.80 -51.22
CA PRO A 15 -143.02 -8.05 -52.43
C PRO A 15 -141.92 -6.99 -52.25
N ALA A 16 -141.49 -6.51 -53.42
CA ALA A 16 -140.66 -5.35 -53.61
C ALA A 16 -141.30 -4.05 -53.09
N ASN A 17 -140.47 -3.18 -52.54
CA ASN A 17 -140.65 -1.74 -52.66
C ASN A 17 -139.52 -1.19 -53.52
N ASP A 18 -139.92 -0.63 -54.66
CA ASP A 18 -139.21 0.40 -55.38
C ASP A 18 -139.32 1.71 -54.60
N ASP A 19 -138.25 2.50 -54.63
CA ASP A 19 -138.36 3.93 -54.90
C ASP A 19 -137.04 4.43 -55.50
N ASN A 20 -137.16 4.96 -56.71
CA ASN A 20 -136.39 6.07 -57.29
C ASN A 20 -134.91 5.82 -57.65
N THR A 21 -134.44 5.96 -58.89
CA THR A 21 -134.98 6.62 -60.10
C THR A 21 -134.15 6.13 -61.30
N ALA A 22 -134.78 5.34 -62.18
CA ALA A 22 -135.10 5.62 -63.59
C ALA A 22 -133.95 5.43 -64.59
N SER A 23 -134.11 4.77 -65.74
CA SER A 23 -135.27 4.22 -66.47
C SER A 23 -134.66 3.49 -67.70
N SER A 24 -135.21 2.47 -68.38
CA SER A 24 -136.52 1.82 -68.51
C SER A 24 -136.24 0.38 -69.01
N GLN A 25 -136.77 -0.70 -68.41
CA GLN A 25 -138.12 -1.28 -68.58
C GLN A 25 -138.54 -1.61 -70.03
N LEU A 26 -138.85 -2.90 -70.29
CA LEU A 26 -140.07 -3.45 -70.91
C LEU A 26 -139.93 -5.00 -70.95
N LEU A 27 -140.61 -5.77 -70.09
CA LEU A 27 -141.93 -6.40 -70.29
C LEU A 27 -142.04 -7.41 -71.46
N THR A 28 -142.70 -8.54 -71.17
CA THR A 28 -143.26 -9.60 -72.05
C THR A 28 -142.44 -10.88 -72.32
N THR A 29 -143.16 -12.01 -72.42
CA THR A 29 -142.75 -13.41 -72.63
C THR A 29 -141.97 -13.66 -73.95
N PRO A 30 -141.78 -14.93 -74.38
CA PRO A 30 -140.70 -15.88 -74.11
C PRO A 30 -139.54 -15.79 -75.14
N LYS A 31 -138.28 -16.02 -74.74
CA LYS A 31 -137.17 -16.15 -75.70
C LYS A 31 -136.22 -17.28 -75.30
N LEU A 32 -136.54 -18.49 -75.75
CA LEU A 32 -135.58 -19.60 -75.83
C LEU A 32 -134.33 -19.14 -76.62
N PRO A 33 -133.11 -19.40 -76.12
CA PRO A 33 -131.87 -19.05 -76.80
C PRO A 33 -131.87 -19.56 -78.25
N ARG A 34 -131.44 -18.72 -79.21
CA ARG A 34 -131.39 -19.07 -80.65
C ARG A 34 -130.79 -20.44 -80.94
N ARG A 35 -129.81 -20.88 -80.14
CA ARG A 35 -129.18 -22.22 -80.25
C ARG A 35 -130.15 -23.37 -80.02
N LEU A 36 -131.09 -23.23 -79.08
CA LEU A 36 -132.08 -24.26 -78.78
C LEU A 36 -133.20 -24.27 -79.82
N LEU A 37 -133.66 -23.09 -80.27
CA LEU A 37 -134.57 -22.97 -81.41
C LEU A 37 -133.98 -23.61 -82.66
N ARG A 38 -132.69 -23.34 -82.93
CA ARG A 38 -131.96 -23.92 -84.05
C ARG A 38 -131.89 -25.45 -83.95
N ARG A 39 -131.56 -26.01 -82.78
CA ARG A 39 -131.51 -27.48 -82.58
C ARG A 39 -132.87 -28.16 -82.68
N LEU A 40 -133.94 -27.53 -82.19
CA LEU A 40 -135.29 -28.08 -82.30
C LEU A 40 -135.79 -28.06 -83.75
N LEU A 41 -135.44 -27.03 -84.53
CA LEU A 41 -135.73 -26.94 -85.97
C LEU A 41 -134.78 -27.79 -86.84
N GLU A 42 -133.54 -28.03 -86.41
CA GLU A 42 -132.51 -28.82 -87.13
C GLU A 42 -132.60 -30.33 -86.85
N CYS A 43 -133.34 -30.77 -85.83
CA CYS A 43 -133.61 -32.19 -85.59
C CYS A 43 -134.71 -32.73 -86.52
N LYS A 44 -134.48 -32.58 -87.83
CA LYS A 44 -135.02 -33.45 -88.88
C LYS A 44 -133.97 -34.51 -89.19
N SER A 45 -133.71 -35.40 -88.24
CA SER A 45 -133.05 -36.68 -88.52
C SER A 45 -134.10 -37.78 -88.36
N PRO A 46 -134.23 -38.72 -89.32
CA PRO A 46 -135.24 -39.77 -89.29
C PRO A 46 -135.17 -40.61 -88.00
N PRO A 47 -136.28 -41.24 -87.58
CA PRO A 47 -136.33 -41.99 -86.32
C PRO A 47 -135.22 -43.04 -86.31
N ILE A 48 -134.34 -42.92 -85.32
CA ILE A 48 -133.17 -43.78 -85.11
C ILE A 48 -133.70 -45.21 -84.96
N SER A 49 -133.35 -46.07 -85.92
CA SER A 49 -133.74 -47.49 -85.93
C SER A 49 -133.22 -48.18 -84.67
N ALA A 50 -133.96 -49.16 -84.13
CA ALA A 50 -133.52 -49.93 -82.96
C ALA A 50 -132.10 -50.50 -83.13
N GLN A 51 -131.73 -50.86 -84.37
CA GLN A 51 -130.39 -51.34 -84.70
C GLN A 51 -129.29 -50.27 -84.55
N ASP A 52 -129.61 -48.99 -84.79
CA ASP A 52 -128.71 -47.87 -84.56
C ASP A 52 -128.56 -47.55 -83.07
N ILE A 53 -129.64 -47.75 -82.30
CA ILE A 53 -129.60 -47.64 -80.83
C ILE A 53 -128.68 -48.72 -80.27
N ASP A 54 -128.85 -49.98 -80.70
CA ASP A 54 -128.00 -51.09 -80.27
C ASP A 54 -126.55 -50.92 -80.75
N ALA A 55 -126.33 -50.40 -81.96
CA ALA A 55 -124.99 -50.06 -82.44
C ALA A 55 -124.32 -48.98 -81.57
N LYS A 56 -125.06 -47.93 -81.18
CA LYS A 56 -124.54 -46.89 -80.27
C LYS A 56 -124.31 -47.42 -78.85
N ILE A 57 -125.13 -48.34 -78.36
CA ILE A 57 -124.93 -48.98 -77.06
C ILE A 57 -123.69 -49.89 -77.10
N ARG A 58 -123.50 -50.68 -78.17
CA ARG A 58 -122.29 -51.49 -78.37
C ARG A 58 -121.04 -50.62 -78.46
N ASP A 59 -121.08 -49.53 -79.22
CA ASP A 59 -119.98 -48.57 -79.35
C ASP A 59 -119.66 -47.86 -78.01
N ALA A 60 -120.69 -47.49 -77.25
CA ALA A 60 -120.51 -46.96 -75.89
C ALA A 60 -119.90 -48.00 -74.93
N ASN A 61 -120.29 -49.27 -75.03
CA ASN A 61 -119.71 -50.35 -74.24
C ASN A 61 -118.26 -50.63 -74.64
N GLN A 62 -117.93 -50.61 -75.93
CA GLN A 62 -116.57 -50.77 -76.42
C GLN A 62 -115.64 -49.64 -75.92
N ARG A 63 -116.12 -48.39 -75.94
CA ARG A 63 -115.38 -47.25 -75.37
C ARG A 63 -115.17 -47.39 -73.87
N ARG A 64 -116.17 -47.88 -73.12
CA ARG A 64 -116.01 -48.20 -71.69
C ARG A 64 -114.97 -49.29 -71.47
N GLN A 65 -114.99 -50.35 -72.26
CA GLN A 65 -114.02 -51.46 -72.16
C GLN A 65 -112.59 -50.98 -72.44
N GLN A 66 -112.38 -50.21 -73.51
CA GLN A 66 -111.08 -49.62 -73.84
C GLN A 66 -110.58 -48.66 -72.75
N PHE A 67 -111.48 -47.91 -72.10
CA PHE A 67 -111.12 -47.06 -70.97
C PHE A 67 -110.68 -47.87 -69.76
N TYR A 68 -111.41 -48.94 -69.41
CA TYR A 68 -111.02 -49.83 -68.31
C TYR A 68 -109.74 -50.61 -68.62
N GLU A 69 -109.50 -51.04 -69.87
CA GLU A 69 -108.22 -51.63 -70.29
C GLU A 69 -107.06 -50.63 -70.22
N SER A 70 -107.29 -49.37 -70.59
CA SER A 70 -106.30 -48.30 -70.47
C SER A 70 -105.96 -48.01 -69.01
N LEU A 71 -106.97 -48.00 -68.13
CA LEU A 71 -106.77 -47.87 -66.69
C LEU A 71 -106.09 -49.11 -66.09
N ALA A 72 -106.45 -50.32 -66.51
CA ALA A 72 -105.79 -51.55 -66.09
C ALA A 72 -104.32 -51.60 -66.54
N SER A 73 -104.02 -51.05 -67.72
CA SER A 73 -102.65 -50.89 -68.24
C SER A 73 -101.84 -49.87 -67.44
N LYS A 74 -102.48 -48.83 -66.90
CA LYS A 74 -101.88 -47.84 -65.97
C LYS A 74 -101.81 -48.33 -64.52
N ALA A 75 -102.70 -49.26 -64.14
CA ALA A 75 -102.76 -49.89 -62.83
C ALA A 75 -101.99 -51.22 -62.77
N ARG A 76 -101.32 -51.64 -63.84
CA ARG A 76 -100.22 -52.60 -63.75
C ARG A 76 -99.20 -52.02 -62.78
N THR A 77 -99.14 -52.57 -61.57
CA THR A 77 -97.89 -52.59 -60.80
C THR A 77 -96.79 -52.92 -61.79
N LYS A 78 -95.74 -52.07 -61.84
CA LYS A 78 -94.53 -52.32 -62.65
C LYS A 78 -94.33 -53.83 -62.67
N SER A 79 -94.44 -54.43 -63.85
CA SER A 79 -94.09 -55.85 -64.04
C SER A 79 -92.75 -56.00 -63.34
N ARG A 80 -92.73 -56.76 -62.25
CA ARG A 80 -91.53 -57.06 -61.47
C ARG A 80 -90.57 -57.66 -62.49
N SER A 81 -89.70 -56.82 -63.02
CA SER A 81 -88.71 -57.24 -64.00
C SER A 81 -87.91 -58.32 -63.30
N ARG A 82 -88.01 -59.51 -63.89
CA ARG A 82 -87.32 -60.73 -63.58
C ARG A 82 -85.94 -60.45 -62.96
N ALA A 83 -85.70 -61.08 -61.82
CA ALA A 83 -84.45 -61.05 -61.06
C ALA A 83 -83.21 -60.97 -61.97
N CYS A 84 -82.54 -59.81 -61.98
CA CYS A 84 -81.25 -59.65 -62.63
C CYS A 84 -80.54 -58.38 -62.10
N SER A 85 -80.06 -58.44 -60.86
CA SER A 85 -79.28 -57.35 -60.27
C SER A 85 -78.23 -57.81 -59.26
N SER A 86 -77.57 -58.96 -59.47
CA SER A 86 -76.42 -59.34 -58.63
C SER A 86 -75.06 -58.97 -59.23
N SER A 87 -74.98 -58.49 -60.49
CA SER A 87 -73.71 -58.06 -61.12
C SER A 87 -73.50 -56.53 -61.12
N LYS A 88 -74.56 -55.72 -61.12
CA LYS A 88 -74.48 -54.24 -61.10
C LYS A 88 -74.11 -53.68 -59.72
N GLU A 89 -74.51 -54.39 -58.67
CA GLU A 89 -74.24 -54.06 -57.26
C GLU A 89 -72.75 -54.18 -56.90
N LYS A 90 -72.06 -55.21 -57.42
CA LYS A 90 -70.61 -55.40 -57.25
C LYS A 90 -69.78 -54.28 -57.91
N GLY A 91 -70.19 -53.80 -59.09
CA GLY A 91 -69.53 -52.68 -59.77
C GLY A 91 -69.72 -51.33 -59.07
N ILE A 92 -70.89 -51.10 -58.47
CA ILE A 92 -71.18 -49.90 -57.67
C ILE A 92 -70.39 -49.92 -56.35
N ALA A 93 -70.34 -51.07 -55.66
CA ALA A 93 -69.54 -51.24 -54.44
C ALA A 93 -68.05 -50.96 -54.68
N TRP A 94 -67.48 -51.54 -55.74
CA TRP A 94 -66.09 -51.30 -56.13
C TRP A 94 -65.81 -49.83 -56.51
N GLN A 95 -66.72 -49.15 -57.20
CA GLN A 95 -66.60 -47.71 -57.48
C GLN A 95 -66.70 -46.83 -56.23
N LEU A 96 -67.49 -47.22 -55.24
CA LEU A 96 -67.57 -46.52 -53.96
C LEU A 96 -66.29 -46.67 -53.15
N GLU A 97 -65.75 -47.89 -53.10
CA GLU A 97 -64.53 -48.20 -52.36
C GLU A 97 -63.31 -47.50 -52.95
N THR A 98 -63.18 -47.45 -54.28
CA THR A 98 -62.12 -46.67 -54.94
C THR A 98 -62.24 -45.17 -54.68
N LYS A 99 -63.45 -44.60 -54.65
CA LYS A 99 -63.68 -43.18 -54.30
C LYS A 99 -63.36 -42.88 -52.84
N LEU A 100 -63.72 -43.78 -51.91
CA LEU A 100 -63.38 -43.66 -50.49
C LEU A 100 -61.86 -43.71 -50.30
N ASN A 101 -61.20 -44.70 -50.89
CA ASN A 101 -59.74 -44.82 -50.85
C ASN A 101 -59.07 -43.58 -51.44
N ALA A 102 -59.56 -43.05 -52.57
CA ALA A 102 -59.03 -41.81 -53.15
C ALA A 102 -59.25 -40.58 -52.24
N ALA A 103 -60.38 -40.50 -51.54
CA ALA A 103 -60.66 -39.43 -50.58
C ALA A 103 -59.75 -39.54 -49.34
N GLU A 104 -59.49 -40.75 -48.84
CA GLU A 104 -58.58 -40.99 -47.73
C GLU A 104 -57.13 -40.63 -48.11
N GLN A 105 -56.65 -41.05 -49.28
CA GLN A 105 -55.33 -40.67 -49.78
C GLN A 105 -55.19 -39.15 -49.96
N LYS A 106 -56.24 -38.46 -50.42
CA LYS A 106 -56.28 -36.99 -50.47
C LYS A 106 -56.22 -36.36 -49.07
N ARG A 107 -56.93 -36.92 -48.09
CA ARG A 107 -56.87 -36.44 -46.70
C ARG A 107 -55.46 -36.61 -46.12
N LEU A 108 -54.84 -37.77 -46.31
CA LEU A 108 -53.49 -38.05 -45.81
C LEU A 108 -52.44 -37.16 -46.47
N SER A 109 -52.51 -36.96 -47.79
CA SER A 109 -51.60 -36.04 -48.49
C SER A 109 -51.77 -34.59 -48.05
N LEU A 110 -53.01 -34.13 -47.79
CA LEU A 110 -53.25 -32.80 -47.20
C LEU A 110 -52.64 -32.67 -45.80
N LEU A 111 -52.85 -33.65 -44.92
CA LEU A 111 -52.26 -33.65 -43.58
C LEU A 111 -50.73 -33.64 -43.64
N LYS A 112 -50.14 -34.46 -44.52
CA LYS A 112 -48.69 -34.49 -44.73
C LYS A 112 -48.17 -33.14 -45.23
N ASN A 113 -48.87 -32.50 -46.16
CA ASN A 113 -48.51 -31.18 -46.66
C ASN A 113 -48.59 -30.11 -45.57
N ILE A 114 -49.62 -30.15 -44.72
CA ILE A 114 -49.75 -29.23 -43.58
C ILE A 114 -48.61 -29.46 -42.58
N GLN A 115 -48.31 -30.71 -42.22
CA GLN A 115 -47.19 -31.05 -41.33
C GLN A 115 -45.86 -30.55 -41.89
N ASN A 116 -45.60 -30.77 -43.18
CA ASN A 116 -44.37 -30.30 -43.81
C ASN A 116 -44.26 -28.76 -43.79
N ARG A 117 -45.38 -28.04 -43.99
CA ARG A 117 -45.40 -26.57 -43.90
C ARG A 117 -45.14 -26.08 -42.48
N LEU A 118 -45.75 -26.72 -41.49
CA LEU A 118 -45.53 -26.38 -40.08
C LEU A 118 -44.05 -26.59 -39.69
N ALA A 119 -43.49 -27.76 -40.01
CA ALA A 119 -42.08 -28.07 -39.76
C ALA A 119 -41.13 -27.01 -40.36
N ARG A 120 -41.35 -26.60 -41.61
CA ARG A 120 -40.55 -25.52 -42.23
C ARG A 120 -40.67 -24.19 -41.49
N THR A 121 -41.86 -23.82 -41.02
CA THR A 121 -42.03 -22.58 -40.23
C THR A 121 -41.36 -22.68 -38.85
N ASP A 122 -41.37 -23.87 -38.23
CA ASP A 122 -40.66 -24.12 -36.98
C ASP A 122 -39.14 -24.02 -37.18
N GLU A 123 -38.61 -24.63 -38.24
CA GLU A 123 -37.20 -24.55 -38.62
C GLU A 123 -36.74 -23.10 -38.80
N LEU A 124 -37.52 -22.29 -39.53
CA LEU A 124 -37.22 -20.86 -39.70
C LEU A 124 -37.25 -20.08 -38.39
N ARG A 125 -38.22 -20.37 -37.51
CA ARG A 125 -38.30 -19.74 -36.17
C ARG A 125 -37.09 -20.11 -35.31
N GLN A 126 -36.68 -21.39 -35.31
CA GLN A 126 -35.51 -21.84 -34.56
C GLN A 126 -34.22 -21.26 -35.16
N ALA A 127 -34.07 -21.22 -36.48
CA ALA A 127 -32.92 -20.61 -37.13
C ALA A 127 -32.80 -19.11 -36.78
N ALA A 128 -33.90 -18.37 -36.79
CA ALA A 128 -33.93 -16.97 -36.38
C ALA A 128 -33.57 -16.78 -34.90
N LYS A 129 -34.14 -17.60 -34.01
CA LYS A 129 -33.82 -17.59 -32.57
C LYS A 129 -32.34 -17.85 -32.32
N ASN A 130 -31.81 -18.92 -32.91
CA ASN A 130 -30.41 -19.31 -32.77
C ASN A 130 -29.47 -18.25 -33.37
N GLY A 131 -29.84 -17.63 -34.48
CA GLY A 131 -29.08 -16.53 -35.08
C GLY A 131 -28.91 -15.35 -34.14
N VAL A 132 -29.99 -14.93 -33.46
CA VAL A 132 -29.95 -13.84 -32.48
C VAL A 132 -29.11 -14.23 -31.26
N GLU A 133 -29.28 -15.45 -30.75
CA GLU A 133 -28.54 -15.96 -29.60
C GLU A 133 -27.03 -16.02 -29.89
N MET A 134 -26.64 -16.51 -31.07
CA MET A 134 -25.23 -16.55 -31.49
C MET A 134 -24.63 -15.14 -31.63
N CYS A 135 -25.38 -14.17 -32.14
CA CYS A 135 -24.94 -12.78 -32.19
C CYS A 135 -24.74 -12.20 -30.79
N PHE A 136 -25.67 -12.49 -29.87
CA PHE A 136 -25.57 -12.05 -28.47
C PHE A 136 -24.35 -12.65 -27.78
N ILE A 137 -24.14 -13.96 -27.89
CA ILE A 137 -22.98 -14.67 -27.31
C ILE A 137 -21.68 -14.07 -27.84
N ARG A 138 -21.54 -13.92 -29.16
CA ARG A 138 -20.34 -13.29 -29.77
C ARG A 138 -20.10 -11.89 -29.23
N LYS A 139 -21.17 -11.10 -29.06
CA LYS A 139 -21.02 -9.74 -28.55
C LYS A 139 -20.60 -9.71 -27.08
N CYS A 140 -21.14 -10.60 -26.27
CA CYS A 140 -20.75 -10.80 -24.89
C CYS A 140 -19.28 -11.23 -24.78
N ASP A 141 -18.82 -12.13 -25.64
CA ASP A 141 -17.42 -12.57 -25.66
C ASP A 141 -16.46 -11.44 -26.04
N GLU A 142 -16.78 -10.68 -27.09
CA GLU A 142 -16.00 -9.49 -27.50
C GLU A 142 -15.90 -8.46 -26.36
N LEU A 143 -17.02 -8.15 -25.72
CA LEU A 143 -17.06 -7.20 -24.61
C LEU A 143 -16.32 -7.75 -23.39
N GLY A 144 -16.49 -9.04 -23.09
CA GLY A 144 -15.77 -9.73 -22.03
C GLY A 144 -14.26 -9.67 -22.24
N ALA A 145 -13.77 -9.90 -23.45
CA ALA A 145 -12.36 -9.77 -23.79
C ALA A 145 -11.85 -8.33 -23.61
N LYS A 146 -12.61 -7.32 -24.06
CA LYS A 146 -12.27 -5.90 -23.88
C LYS A 146 -12.20 -5.50 -22.41
N VAL A 147 -13.15 -5.95 -21.60
CA VAL A 147 -13.17 -5.69 -20.15
C VAL A 147 -11.96 -6.33 -19.48
N LYS A 148 -11.66 -7.60 -19.79
CA LYS A 148 -10.47 -8.29 -19.26
C LYS A 148 -9.17 -7.58 -19.64
N SER A 149 -9.02 -7.17 -20.90
CA SER A 149 -7.86 -6.42 -21.37
C SER A 149 -7.69 -5.08 -20.63
N ARG A 150 -8.78 -4.31 -20.47
CA ARG A 150 -8.75 -3.03 -19.73
C ARG A 150 -8.43 -3.23 -18.25
N ALA A 151 -8.99 -4.26 -17.63
CA ALA A 151 -8.70 -4.59 -16.23
C ALA A 151 -7.23 -4.96 -16.05
N HIS A 152 -6.68 -5.78 -16.95
CA HIS A 152 -5.25 -6.12 -16.93
C HIS A 152 -4.37 -4.88 -17.11
N GLN A 153 -4.69 -4.02 -18.08
CA GLN A 153 -3.97 -2.77 -18.29
C GLN A 153 -4.02 -1.84 -17.06
N ALA A 154 -5.18 -1.73 -16.41
CA ALA A 154 -5.33 -0.93 -15.20
C ALA A 154 -4.46 -1.47 -14.06
N GLU A 155 -4.34 -2.79 -13.93
CA GLU A 155 -3.49 -3.40 -12.91
C GLU A 155 -2.00 -3.19 -13.19
N VAL A 156 -1.58 -3.31 -14.45
CA VAL A 156 -0.20 -2.98 -14.88
C VAL A 156 0.12 -1.51 -14.56
N ASN A 157 -0.80 -0.59 -14.88
CA ASN A 157 -0.64 0.84 -14.58
C ASN A 157 -0.58 1.10 -13.07
N ARG A 158 -1.43 0.44 -12.28
CA ARG A 158 -1.42 0.53 -10.80
C ARG A 158 -0.06 0.08 -10.24
N MET A 159 0.45 -1.04 -10.72
CA MET A 159 1.73 -1.59 -10.27
C MET A 159 2.90 -0.68 -10.64
N LEU A 160 2.89 -0.06 -11.82
CA LEU A 160 3.89 0.92 -12.23
C LEU A 160 3.89 2.14 -11.30
N LEU A 161 2.72 2.73 -11.07
CA LEU A 161 2.57 3.88 -10.17
C LEU A 161 3.06 3.57 -8.74
N LEU A 162 2.77 2.37 -8.24
CA LEU A 162 3.25 1.93 -6.93
C LEU A 162 4.77 1.77 -6.89
N LYS A 163 5.39 1.22 -7.94
CA LYS A 163 6.85 1.11 -8.06
C LYS A 163 7.51 2.49 -8.06
N ASP A 164 7.01 3.41 -8.88
CA ASP A 164 7.52 4.78 -8.97
C ASP A 164 7.39 5.51 -7.63
N CYS A 165 6.26 5.35 -6.95
CA CYS A 165 6.06 5.94 -5.62
C CYS A 165 7.05 5.39 -4.59
N ARG A 166 7.34 4.08 -4.61
CA ARG A 166 8.36 3.46 -3.74
C ARG A 166 9.74 4.02 -4.04
N GLN A 167 10.12 4.10 -5.31
CA GLN A 167 11.41 4.66 -5.74
C GLN A 167 11.58 6.13 -5.33
N ARG A 168 10.56 6.97 -5.55
CA ARG A 168 10.60 8.38 -5.11
C ARG A 168 10.75 8.52 -3.59
N ARG A 169 10.07 7.67 -2.81
CA ARG A 169 10.22 7.65 -1.35
C ARG A 169 11.62 7.20 -0.93
N ALA A 170 12.17 6.17 -1.57
CA ALA A 170 13.54 5.70 -1.33
C ALA A 170 14.56 6.81 -1.60
N ALA A 171 14.50 7.44 -2.78
CA ALA A 171 15.39 8.53 -3.14
C ALA A 171 15.29 9.74 -2.18
N LYS A 172 14.09 10.06 -1.69
CA LYS A 172 13.91 11.10 -0.67
C LYS A 172 14.61 10.74 0.66
N ARG A 173 14.50 9.48 1.10
CA ARG A 173 15.18 8.99 2.31
C ARG A 173 16.69 9.04 2.15
N GLU A 174 17.22 8.57 1.02
CA GLU A 174 18.65 8.63 0.71
C GLU A 174 19.18 10.06 0.72
N ARG A 175 18.48 11.00 0.09
CA ARG A 175 18.85 12.43 0.14
C ARG A 175 18.86 12.99 1.56
N ALA A 176 17.86 12.62 2.38
CA ALA A 176 17.80 13.04 3.77
C ALA A 176 18.99 12.49 4.58
N VAL A 177 19.29 11.20 4.43
CA VAL A 177 20.44 10.55 5.10
C VAL A 177 21.76 11.19 4.65
N GLN A 178 21.96 11.42 3.35
CA GLN A 178 23.15 12.07 2.83
C GLN A 178 23.30 13.50 3.35
N SER A 179 22.20 14.27 3.40
CA SER A 179 22.21 15.62 3.95
C SER A 179 22.56 15.62 5.45
N LEU A 180 22.02 14.69 6.22
CA LEU A 180 22.34 14.55 7.65
C LEU A 180 23.81 14.18 7.84
N MET A 181 24.33 13.24 7.05
CA MET A 181 25.73 12.85 7.10
C MET A 181 26.69 14.00 6.78
N ARG A 182 26.36 14.82 5.77
CA ARG A 182 27.13 16.04 5.47
C ARG A 182 27.13 17.03 6.64
N LYS A 183 25.97 17.23 7.29
CA LYS A 183 25.87 18.09 8.49
C LYS A 183 26.72 17.55 9.63
N MET A 184 26.65 16.24 9.92
CA MET A 184 27.48 15.63 10.97
C MET A 184 28.98 15.81 10.70
N ILE A 185 29.42 15.65 9.45
CA ILE A 185 30.83 15.88 9.07
C ILE A 185 31.22 17.36 9.25
N GLN A 186 30.34 18.30 8.90
CA GLN A 186 30.64 19.72 9.08
C GLN A 186 30.68 20.10 10.57
N GLU A 187 29.78 19.55 11.38
CA GLU A 187 29.78 19.74 12.83
C GLU A 187 31.00 19.13 13.51
N SER A 188 31.46 17.95 13.07
CA SER A 188 32.67 17.33 13.61
C SER A 188 33.90 18.20 13.30
N LYS A 189 34.03 18.66 12.05
CA LYS A 189 35.09 19.58 11.63
C LYS A 189 35.10 20.88 12.43
N TYR A 190 33.93 21.48 12.64
CA TYR A 190 33.81 22.69 13.45
C TYR A 190 34.29 22.44 14.89
N LYS A 191 33.87 21.33 15.51
CA LYS A 191 34.32 20.95 16.87
C LYS A 191 35.83 20.71 16.93
N GLU A 192 36.43 20.11 15.91
CA GLU A 192 37.87 19.93 15.80
C GLU A 192 38.60 21.29 15.71
N CYS A 193 38.17 22.18 14.82
CA CYS A 193 38.76 23.52 14.71
C CYS A 193 38.67 24.32 16.03
N VAL A 194 37.55 24.20 16.76
CA VAL A 194 37.41 24.83 18.08
C VAL A 194 38.39 24.25 19.10
N ARG A 195 38.58 22.92 19.12
CA ARG A 195 39.56 22.27 19.99
C ARG A 195 40.97 22.74 19.67
N ASP A 196 41.34 22.75 18.39
CA ASP A 196 42.66 23.19 17.95
C ASP A 196 42.92 24.65 18.33
N ALA A 197 41.95 25.54 18.15
CA ALA A 197 42.05 26.93 18.56
C ALA A 197 42.25 27.08 20.08
N ILE A 198 41.56 26.26 20.90
CA ILE A 198 41.76 26.23 22.35
C ILE A 198 43.18 25.75 22.69
N HIS A 199 43.65 24.68 22.06
CA HIS A 199 45.00 24.15 22.27
C HIS A 199 46.07 25.17 21.87
N GLN A 200 45.90 25.86 20.75
CA GLN A 200 46.81 26.93 20.31
C GLN A 200 46.84 28.08 21.32
N LYS A 201 45.68 28.53 21.82
CA LYS A 201 45.63 29.58 22.85
C LYS A 201 46.33 29.16 24.14
N ARG A 202 46.15 27.90 24.57
CA ARG A 202 46.84 27.35 25.74
C ARG A 202 48.35 27.28 25.53
N ALA A 203 48.79 26.76 24.39
CA ALA A 203 50.21 26.68 24.05
C ALA A 203 50.86 28.07 23.98
N ALA A 204 50.19 29.05 23.36
CA ALA A 204 50.68 30.42 23.30
C ALA A 204 50.79 31.07 24.70
N ALA A 205 49.80 30.85 25.57
CA ALA A 205 49.85 31.31 26.95
C ALA A 205 50.99 30.66 27.74
N GLU A 206 51.21 29.36 27.56
CA GLU A 206 52.28 28.62 28.23
C GLU A 206 53.67 29.04 27.74
N ASN A 207 53.85 29.22 26.42
CA ASN A 207 55.10 29.76 25.86
C ASN A 207 55.41 31.16 26.41
N LYS A 208 54.38 32.02 26.55
CA LYS A 208 54.55 33.34 27.17
C LYS A 208 54.95 33.21 28.64
N ARG A 209 54.34 32.31 29.39
CA ARG A 209 54.67 32.04 30.79
C ARG A 209 56.12 31.56 30.93
N LEU A 210 56.55 30.63 30.09
CA LEU A 210 57.91 30.10 30.08
C LEU A 210 58.94 31.18 29.71
N GLY A 211 58.68 31.99 28.68
CA GLY A 211 59.57 33.09 28.31
C GLY A 211 59.81 34.07 29.46
N LEU A 212 58.75 34.47 30.17
CA LEU A 212 58.89 35.33 31.35
C LEU A 212 59.71 34.68 32.48
N LEU A 213 59.52 33.38 32.70
CA LEU A 213 60.29 32.64 33.71
C LEU A 213 61.77 32.52 33.32
N GLU A 214 62.07 32.25 32.06
CA GLU A 214 63.44 32.17 31.55
C GLU A 214 64.17 33.52 31.67
N GLU A 215 63.48 34.63 31.41
CA GLU A 215 64.00 35.98 31.61
C GLU A 215 64.30 36.27 33.09
N GLU A 216 63.41 35.88 34.01
CA GLU A 216 63.64 36.03 35.45
C GLU A 216 64.79 35.16 35.95
N ILE A 217 64.86 33.89 35.52
CA ILE A 217 65.96 32.98 35.84
C ILE A 217 67.29 33.57 35.33
N SER A 218 67.30 34.10 34.11
CA SER A 218 68.49 34.72 33.52
C SER A 218 68.94 35.97 34.30
N ARG A 219 68.00 36.83 34.70
CA ARG A 219 68.27 38.00 35.55
C ARG A 219 68.82 37.59 36.91
N ALA A 220 68.25 36.57 37.56
CA ALA A 220 68.74 36.06 38.83
C ALA A 220 70.16 35.49 38.72
N ARG A 221 70.45 34.72 37.66
CA ARG A 221 71.80 34.20 37.38
C ARG A 221 72.81 35.33 37.17
N ALA A 222 72.45 36.36 36.41
CA ALA A 222 73.32 37.52 36.20
C ALA A 222 73.65 38.26 37.52
N ARG A 223 72.65 38.43 38.41
CA ARG A 223 72.87 38.99 39.75
C ARG A 223 73.79 38.10 40.58
N SER A 224 73.57 36.79 40.57
CA SER A 224 74.40 35.83 41.29
C SER A 224 75.86 35.87 40.82
N LEU A 225 76.09 35.91 39.50
CA LEU A 225 77.44 36.03 38.93
C LEU A 225 78.13 37.33 39.36
N LYS A 226 77.43 38.46 39.38
CA LYS A 226 78.00 39.72 39.90
C LYS A 226 78.42 39.60 41.36
N VAL A 227 77.59 38.99 42.20
CA VAL A 227 77.90 38.75 43.62
C VAL A 227 79.13 37.83 43.75
N GLN A 228 79.20 36.76 42.97
CA GLN A 228 80.35 35.85 42.98
C GLN A 228 81.64 36.55 42.55
N LEU A 229 81.60 37.38 41.50
CA LEU A 229 82.77 38.15 41.05
C LEU A 229 83.28 39.10 42.14
N VAL A 230 82.38 39.83 42.80
CA VAL A 230 82.74 40.71 43.91
C VAL A 230 83.32 39.90 45.08
N ALA A 231 82.68 38.80 45.46
CA ALA A 231 83.16 37.93 46.53
C ALA A 231 84.57 37.38 46.23
N ASN A 232 84.80 36.92 45.00
CA ASN A 232 86.12 36.45 44.55
C ASN A 232 87.16 37.56 44.56
N SER A 233 86.81 38.77 44.12
CA SER A 233 87.70 39.94 44.18
C SER A 233 88.09 40.28 45.61
N VAL A 234 87.12 40.28 46.55
CA VAL A 234 87.38 40.53 47.97
C VAL A 234 88.24 39.43 48.58
N TYR A 235 87.95 38.16 48.25
CA TYR A 235 88.74 37.01 48.69
C TYR A 235 90.19 37.11 48.20
N ASN A 236 90.40 37.35 46.91
CA ASN A 236 91.72 37.51 46.31
C ASN A 236 92.47 38.69 46.91
N GLN A 237 91.79 39.83 47.13
CA GLN A 237 92.41 40.98 47.80
C GLN A 237 92.90 40.61 49.20
N ARG A 238 92.06 39.97 50.02
CA ARG A 238 92.44 39.51 51.37
C ARG A 238 93.59 38.49 51.33
N GLU A 239 93.59 37.60 50.34
CA GLU A 239 94.67 36.64 50.13
C GLU A 239 95.99 37.32 49.77
N THR A 240 95.96 38.32 48.89
CA THR A 240 97.18 39.09 48.54
C THR A 240 97.73 39.85 49.74
N GLU A 241 96.88 40.46 50.57
CA GLU A 241 97.33 41.15 51.80
C GLU A 241 97.90 40.17 52.83
N ARG A 242 97.29 38.99 53.00
CA ARG A 242 97.84 37.91 53.84
C ARG A 242 99.21 37.46 53.35
N ASN A 243 99.37 37.26 52.04
CA ASN A 243 100.65 36.85 51.46
C ASN A 243 101.73 37.94 51.57
N LYS A 244 101.37 39.22 51.38
CA LYS A 244 102.28 40.34 51.63
C LYS A 244 102.76 40.37 53.08
N LEU A 245 101.86 40.19 54.05
CA LEU A 245 102.23 40.13 55.46
C LEU A 245 103.12 38.92 55.78
N LYS A 246 102.77 37.74 55.25
CA LYS A 246 103.58 36.52 55.38
C LYS A 246 104.99 36.73 54.85
N ASN A 247 105.14 37.29 53.65
CA ASN A 247 106.45 37.57 53.05
C ASN A 247 107.25 38.56 53.88
N ARG A 248 106.61 39.63 54.40
CA ARG A 248 107.28 40.58 55.30
C ARG A 248 107.80 39.92 56.58
N LEU A 249 107.01 39.02 57.18
CA LEU A 249 107.41 38.26 58.36
C LEU A 249 108.55 37.29 58.03
N GLU A 250 108.48 36.61 56.89
CA GLU A 250 109.55 35.73 56.40
C GLU A 250 110.85 36.50 56.15
N ASP A 251 110.79 37.67 55.51
CA ASP A 251 111.97 38.52 55.29
C ASP A 251 112.58 39.01 56.61
N ARG A 252 111.75 39.37 57.60
CA ARG A 252 112.21 39.73 58.95
C ARG A 252 112.87 38.54 59.62
N LEU A 253 112.28 37.35 59.51
CA LEU A 253 112.83 36.12 60.06
C LEU A 253 114.17 35.78 59.40
N GLN A 254 114.27 35.88 58.07
CA GLN A 254 115.51 35.65 57.34
C GLN A 254 116.60 36.66 57.70
N ARG A 255 116.27 37.96 57.83
CA ARG A 255 117.21 38.97 58.31
C ARG A 255 117.71 38.65 59.72
N ALA A 256 116.82 38.29 60.64
CA ALA A 256 117.20 37.86 61.98
C ALA A 256 118.10 36.61 61.96
N LYS A 257 117.80 35.63 61.09
CA LYS A 257 118.66 34.46 60.87
C LYS A 257 120.03 34.86 60.33
N ARG A 258 120.12 35.78 59.36
CA ARG A 258 121.40 36.29 58.82
C ARG A 258 122.23 36.99 59.88
N LEU A 259 121.63 37.93 60.62
CA LEU A 259 122.28 38.61 61.75
C LEU A 259 122.78 37.60 62.79
N ARG A 260 121.98 36.57 63.11
CA ARG A 260 122.40 35.49 64.01
C ARG A 260 123.58 34.71 63.43
N THR A 261 123.57 34.36 62.15
CA THR A 261 124.70 33.68 61.52
C THR A 261 125.96 34.55 61.47
N GLU A 262 125.83 35.85 61.22
CA GLU A 262 126.94 36.80 61.24
C GLU A 262 127.49 36.97 62.65
N TYR A 263 126.63 37.11 63.66
CA TYR A 263 127.04 37.14 65.07
C TYR A 263 127.78 35.86 65.48
N LEU A 264 127.27 34.69 65.07
CA LEU A 264 127.95 33.41 65.31
C LEU A 264 129.28 33.30 64.54
N ARG A 265 129.35 33.83 63.31
CA ARG A 265 130.59 33.91 62.53
C ARG A 265 131.60 34.86 63.17
N MET A 266 131.19 36.02 63.68
CA MET A 266 132.05 36.92 64.45
C MET A 266 132.53 36.26 65.74
N ARG A 267 131.67 35.53 66.45
CA ARG A 267 132.05 34.73 67.62
C ARG A 267 133.03 33.59 67.29
N ALA A 268 132.90 32.98 66.11
CA ALA A 268 133.83 31.95 65.64
C ALA A 268 135.14 32.53 65.05
N SER A 269 135.09 33.75 64.50
CA SER A 269 136.21 34.47 63.89
C SER A 269 137.04 35.26 64.90
N LEU A 270 136.45 35.68 66.03
CA LEU A 270 137.18 36.13 67.21
C LEU A 270 137.70 34.90 67.95
N HIS A 271 138.82 34.38 67.46
CA HIS A 271 139.68 33.47 68.19
C HIS A 271 140.28 34.26 69.37
N PHE A 272 139.47 34.46 70.43
CA PHE A 272 139.98 35.00 71.68
C PHE A 272 141.04 34.03 72.21
N PRO A 273 142.22 34.52 72.61
CA PRO A 273 143.20 33.67 73.26
C PRO A 273 142.58 33.15 74.56
N SER A 274 142.66 31.84 74.71
CA SER A 274 142.17 30.97 75.78
C SER A 274 142.73 31.28 77.18
N ARG A 275 142.73 32.55 77.61
CA ARG A 275 143.21 33.00 78.93
C ARG A 275 142.13 33.67 79.79
N ALA A 276 141.24 34.48 79.19
CA ALA A 276 140.18 35.17 79.94
C ALA A 276 138.94 34.28 80.26
N SER A 277 138.67 33.23 79.47
CA SER A 277 137.54 32.33 79.77
C SER A 277 137.85 31.35 80.91
N SER A 278 139.13 31.05 81.20
CA SER A 278 139.50 30.20 82.33
C SER A 278 139.32 30.91 83.68
N GLU A 279 139.59 32.20 83.76
CA GLU A 279 139.37 33.00 84.99
C GLU A 279 137.88 33.29 85.23
N MET A 280 137.09 33.55 84.18
CA MET A 280 135.63 33.69 84.32
C MET A 280 134.91 32.37 84.67
N ILE A 281 135.37 31.22 84.17
CA ILE A 281 134.81 29.91 84.57
C ILE A 281 135.16 29.60 86.03
N LYS A 282 136.39 29.87 86.50
CA LYS A 282 136.77 29.71 87.91
C LYS A 282 135.96 30.62 88.86
N HIS A 283 135.71 31.88 88.46
CA HIS A 283 134.85 32.77 89.25
C HIS A 283 133.37 32.35 89.23
N GLY A 284 132.87 31.86 88.08
CA GLY A 284 131.53 31.32 87.94
C GLY A 284 131.29 30.05 88.78
N GLU A 285 132.28 29.15 88.85
CA GLU A 285 132.23 27.95 89.70
C GLU A 285 132.32 28.28 91.20
N LEU A 286 133.10 29.31 91.57
CA LEU A 286 133.18 29.79 92.96
C LEU A 286 131.87 30.44 93.41
N LEU A 287 131.26 31.26 92.55
CA LEU A 287 129.94 31.87 92.81
C LEU A 287 128.82 30.83 92.80
N SER A 288 128.83 29.87 91.87
CA SER A 288 127.87 28.77 91.82
C SER A 288 128.01 27.85 93.04
N SER A 289 129.22 27.59 93.51
CA SER A 289 129.46 26.84 94.75
C SER A 289 129.03 27.61 96.00
N LYS A 290 129.24 28.94 96.04
CA LYS A 290 128.74 29.79 97.15
C LYS A 290 127.21 29.86 97.15
N LEU A 291 126.58 30.05 95.98
CA LEU A 291 125.12 30.05 95.84
C LEU A 291 124.52 28.68 96.14
N ALA A 292 125.15 27.58 95.73
CA ALA A 292 124.68 26.23 96.07
C ALA A 292 124.81 25.93 97.57
N ARG A 293 125.83 26.44 98.26
CA ARG A 293 125.91 26.38 99.74
C ARG A 293 124.84 27.26 100.40
N TYR A 294 124.60 28.46 99.86
CA TYR A 294 123.57 29.36 100.38
C TYR A 294 122.15 28.79 100.17
N ILE A 295 121.89 28.16 99.04
CA ILE A 295 120.61 27.48 98.72
C ILE A 295 120.46 26.20 99.56
N LYS A 296 121.51 25.39 99.76
CA LYS A 296 121.44 24.25 100.69
C LYS A 296 121.26 24.66 102.15
N PHE A 297 121.81 25.81 102.56
CA PHE A 297 121.61 26.37 103.89
C PHE A 297 120.18 26.93 104.05
N LEU A 298 119.65 27.59 103.03
CA LEU A 298 118.26 28.07 103.00
C LEU A 298 117.25 26.91 102.92
N ASP A 299 117.52 25.83 102.17
CA ASP A 299 116.64 24.65 102.11
C ASP A 299 116.66 23.84 103.43
N SER A 300 117.77 23.82 104.18
CA SER A 300 117.82 23.22 105.53
C SER A 300 117.21 24.10 106.63
N CYS A 301 117.15 25.42 106.47
CA CYS A 301 116.52 26.34 107.43
C CYS A 301 115.04 26.63 107.12
N MET A 302 114.63 26.54 105.85
CA MET A 302 113.23 26.76 105.42
C MET A 302 112.35 25.52 105.61
N SER A 303 112.91 24.33 105.84
CA SER A 303 112.12 23.14 106.22
C SER A 303 111.67 23.13 107.69
N LEU A 304 112.13 24.08 108.52
CA LEU A 304 111.80 24.16 109.95
C LEU A 304 111.05 25.44 110.39
N TYR A 305 110.84 26.43 109.50
CA TYR A 305 110.27 27.73 109.91
C TYR A 305 109.05 28.25 109.14
N LEU A 306 108.48 27.51 108.18
CA LEU A 306 107.22 27.92 107.52
C LEU A 306 106.08 26.89 107.69
N CYS A 307 106.20 26.03 108.71
CA CYS A 307 105.10 25.22 109.24
C CYS A 307 104.19 25.99 110.22
N GLU A 308 104.47 27.28 110.52
CA GLU A 308 103.67 28.07 111.50
C GLU A 308 103.23 29.48 111.05
N CYS A 309 103.53 29.93 109.82
CA CYS A 309 103.20 31.30 109.41
C CYS A 309 102.77 31.37 107.93
N LEU A 310 101.47 31.19 107.66
CA LEU A 310 100.67 31.97 106.69
C LEU A 310 99.24 31.41 106.50
N CYS A 311 98.68 30.76 107.53
CA CYS A 311 97.24 30.71 107.79
C CYS A 311 96.63 32.10 108.16
N ALA A 312 97.18 33.21 107.66
CA ALA A 312 96.80 34.56 108.11
C ALA A 312 96.49 35.57 106.99
N TRP A 313 96.68 35.28 105.69
CA TRP A 313 96.39 36.25 104.62
C TRP A 313 95.71 35.60 103.40
N LEU A 314 94.43 35.32 103.55
CA LEU A 314 93.38 35.28 102.52
C LEU A 314 92.60 36.62 102.60
N PRO A 315 91.72 37.04 101.67
CA PRO A 315 91.28 36.40 100.42
C PRO A 315 91.04 37.40 99.24
N GLU A 316 90.44 36.87 98.16
CA GLU A 316 89.62 37.54 97.13
C GLU A 316 90.30 38.05 95.85
N ILE A 317 90.24 37.22 94.79
CA ILE A 317 89.59 37.56 93.50
C ILE A 317 89.16 36.25 92.84
N ASN A 318 87.85 36.16 92.61
CA ASN A 318 87.13 35.03 92.03
C ASN A 318 87.56 34.77 90.58
N VAL A 319 87.97 33.53 90.33
CA VAL A 319 88.05 32.91 89.02
C VAL A 319 86.73 32.15 88.79
N CYS A 320 85.89 32.63 87.86
CA CYS A 320 84.80 31.82 87.30
C CYS A 320 85.24 31.24 85.96
N ILE A 321 85.71 30.00 86.02
CA ILE A 321 85.83 29.09 84.89
C ILE A 321 84.42 28.55 84.60
N TYR A 322 83.92 28.76 83.38
CA TYR A 322 82.85 27.94 82.81
C TYR A 322 83.48 27.00 81.77
N VAL A 323 83.66 25.74 82.19
CA VAL A 323 83.79 24.59 81.28
C VAL A 323 82.41 23.97 81.22
N SER A 324 81.84 23.82 80.04
CA SER A 324 80.89 22.74 79.75
C SER A 324 80.90 22.43 78.25
N VAL A 325 81.03 21.14 78.01
CA VAL A 325 81.03 20.37 76.76
C VAL A 325 79.71 20.48 76.02
#